data_AF-Q18JX2-F1
#
_entry.id   AF-Q18JX2-F1
#
_cell.length_a   1.000
_cell.length_b   1.000
_cell.length_c   1.000
_cell.angle_alpha   90.00
_cell.angle_beta   90.00
_cell.angle_gamma   90.00
#
_symmetry.space_group_name_H-M   'P 1'
#
loop_
_entity.id
_entity.type
_entity.pdbx_description
1 polymer ?
#
loop_
_entity_poly.entity_id
_entity_poly.type
_entity_poly.pdbx_seq_one_letter_code
_entity_poly.pdbx_strand_id
1 'polypeptide(L)'
;MHPLQFIIPLDALAAVAPILAYITLGLALLNLLTRIVQHRFHLKQAKASDDDEGLNRWLPHTATTVGLVLVSFLYMIPHPHGGMVMSVLALGVLFADFFEYESRLVEARSKSKQLSRPIAAVGASAFMLLYAAYQSVFFVIEPVWNSIV
;
A
#
# COMPACT_ATOMS: atom_id res chain seq x y z
N MET A 1 4.40 38.52 -2.98
CA MET A 1 3.65 37.49 -2.22
C MET A 1 2.62 36.89 -3.17
N HIS A 2 2.69 35.58 -3.42
CA HIS A 2 1.74 34.92 -4.32
C HIS A 2 0.37 34.83 -3.61
N PRO A 3 -0.74 35.27 -4.23
CA PRO A 3 -2.06 35.30 -3.61
C PRO A 3 -2.64 33.92 -3.25
N LEU A 4 -1.95 32.83 -3.60
CA LEU A 4 -2.37 31.43 -3.34
C LEU A 4 -1.74 30.80 -2.09
N GLN A 5 -0.92 31.54 -1.33
CA GLN A 5 -0.17 30.99 -0.18
C GLN A 5 -1.00 30.75 1.09
N PHE A 6 -2.33 30.92 1.07
CA PHE A 6 -3.10 31.11 2.31
C PHE A 6 -3.72 29.86 2.95
N ILE A 7 -3.52 28.64 2.41
CA ILE A 7 -4.12 27.42 3.00
C ILE A 7 -3.17 26.21 3.00
N ILE A 8 -2.23 26.11 2.05
CA ILE A 8 -1.32 24.97 1.92
C ILE A 8 0.12 25.46 2.10
N PRO A 9 0.91 24.92 3.05
CA PRO A 9 2.30 25.31 3.25
C PRO A 9 3.16 24.70 2.12
N LEU A 10 3.08 25.29 0.93
CA LEU A 10 3.78 24.82 -0.27
C LEU A 10 5.30 24.76 -0.07
N ASP A 11 5.86 25.65 0.75
CA ASP A 11 7.29 25.66 1.08
C ASP A 11 7.69 24.42 1.91
N ALA A 12 6.82 23.98 2.84
CA ALA A 12 7.04 22.76 3.60
C ALA A 12 6.90 21.51 2.71
N LEU A 13 5.95 21.53 1.76
CA LEU A 13 5.81 20.45 0.79
C LEU A 13 7.03 20.35 -0.14
N ALA A 14 7.55 21.49 -0.60
CA ALA A 14 8.74 21.53 -1.44
C ALA A 14 9.96 20.93 -0.72
N ALA A 15 10.09 21.12 0.60
CA ALA A 15 11.16 20.53 1.40
C ALA A 15 11.07 18.99 1.49
N VAL A 16 9.86 18.42 1.47
CA VAL A 16 9.62 16.97 1.59
C VAL A 16 9.53 16.29 0.22
N ALA A 17 9.24 17.03 -0.85
CA ALA A 17 9.07 16.49 -2.20
C ALA A 17 10.18 15.52 -2.66
N PRO A 18 11.49 15.80 -2.44
CA PRO A 18 12.55 14.90 -2.86
C PRO A 18 12.55 13.54 -2.15
N ILE A 19 11.99 13.47 -0.94
CA ILE A 19 11.97 12.25 -0.13
C ILE A 19 10.67 11.45 -0.25
N LEU A 20 9.61 12.04 -0.85
CA LEU A 20 8.29 11.39 -0.97
C LEU A 20 8.34 10.06 -1.72
N ALA A 21 9.17 9.94 -2.77
CA ALA A 21 9.35 8.69 -3.51
C ALA A 21 9.89 7.57 -2.59
N TYR A 22 10.88 7.88 -1.75
CA TYR A 22 11.44 6.94 -0.77
C TYR A 22 10.47 6.61 0.36
N ILE A 23 9.69 7.58 0.83
CA ILE A 23 8.62 7.34 1.82
C ILE A 23 7.58 6.39 1.23
N THR A 24 7.19 6.59 -0.02
CA THR A 24 6.24 5.73 -0.73
C THR A 24 6.79 4.31 -0.87
N LEU A 25 8.07 4.17 -1.25
CA LEU A 25 8.75 2.87 -1.30
C LEU A 25 8.77 2.18 0.07
N GLY A 26 9.16 2.92 1.12
CA GLY A 26 9.18 2.41 2.49
C GLY A 26 7.80 1.94 2.96
N LEU A 27 6.75 2.71 2.67
CA LEU A 27 5.37 2.33 2.97
C LEU A 27 4.90 1.12 2.16
N ALA A 28 5.29 1.00 0.88
CA ALA A 28 4.97 -0.17 0.06
C ALA A 28 5.62 -1.45 0.62
N LEU A 29 6.89 -1.36 1.05
CA LEU A 29 7.58 -2.46 1.73
C LEU A 29 6.91 -2.80 3.07
N LEU A 30 6.62 -1.80 3.90
CA LEU A 30 5.92 -1.99 5.16
C LEU A 30 4.54 -2.61 4.95
N ASN A 31 3.80 -2.23 3.91
CA ASN A 31 2.49 -2.79 3.58
C ASN A 31 2.57 -4.31 3.30
N LEU A 32 3.58 -4.76 2.54
CA LEU A 32 3.82 -6.18 2.30
C LEU A 32 4.18 -6.93 3.58
N LEU A 33 5.05 -6.36 4.40
CA LEU A 33 5.43 -6.97 5.68
C LEU A 33 4.23 -7.06 6.61
N THR A 34 3.44 -5.99 6.71
CA THR A 34 2.26 -5.96 7.57
C THR A 34 1.18 -6.92 7.08
N ARG A 35 1.07 -7.14 5.76
CA ARG A 35 0.18 -8.17 5.19
C ARG A 35 0.53 -9.58 5.65
N ILE A 36 1.82 -9.93 5.67
CA ILE A 36 2.26 -11.26 6.14
C ILE A 36 1.85 -11.47 7.60
N VAL A 37 2.02 -10.43 8.42
CA VAL A 37 1.63 -10.46 9.84
C VAL A 37 0.11 -10.55 9.99
N GLN A 38 -0.65 -9.76 9.22
CA GLN A 38 -2.12 -9.80 9.23
C GLN A 38 -2.65 -11.17 8.83
N HIS A 39 -2.09 -11.81 7.81
CA HIS A 39 -2.52 -13.14 7.40
C HIS A 39 -2.32 -14.16 8.54
N ARG A 40 -1.16 -14.11 9.22
CA ARG A 40 -0.89 -14.95 10.40
C ARG A 40 -1.85 -14.64 11.56
N PHE A 41 -2.20 -13.38 11.75
CA PHE A 41 -3.15 -12.94 12.76
C PHE A 41 -4.57 -13.49 12.48
N HIS A 42 -5.06 -13.42 11.24
CA HIS A 42 -6.34 -14.01 10.85
C HIS A 42 -6.34 -15.54 10.99
N LEU A 43 -5.24 -16.22 10.63
CA LEU A 43 -5.12 -17.67 10.83
C LEU A 43 -5.19 -18.10 12.30
N LYS A 44 -4.65 -17.28 13.22
CA LYS A 44 -4.76 -17.55 14.66
C LYS A 44 -6.19 -17.34 15.16
N GLN A 45 -6.84 -16.26 14.75
CA GLN A 45 -8.24 -15.97 15.11
C GLN A 45 -9.18 -17.08 14.60
N ALA A 46 -9.08 -17.46 13.32
CA ALA A 46 -9.93 -18.49 12.74
C ALA A 46 -9.79 -19.88 13.42
N LYS A 47 -8.66 -20.16 14.07
CA LYS A 47 -8.45 -21.39 14.85
C LYS A 47 -8.96 -21.30 16.29
N ALA A 48 -8.99 -20.09 16.85
CA ALA A 48 -9.36 -19.86 18.24
C ALA A 48 -10.86 -19.55 18.41
N SER A 49 -11.51 -19.05 17.36
CA SER A 49 -12.91 -18.66 17.41
C SER A 49 -13.85 -19.85 17.21
N ASP A 50 -14.80 -19.99 18.14
CA ASP A 50 -16.02 -20.77 17.94
C ASP A 50 -16.88 -20.14 16.82
N ASP A 51 -17.76 -20.93 16.20
CA ASP A 51 -18.43 -20.67 14.91
C ASP A 51 -19.06 -19.28 14.70
N ASP A 52 -19.32 -18.53 15.78
CA ASP A 52 -20.00 -17.22 15.74
C ASP A 52 -19.09 -15.99 15.92
N GLU A 53 -17.79 -16.15 16.24
CA GLU A 53 -16.89 -15.00 16.41
C GLU A 53 -16.32 -14.50 15.06
N GLY A 54 -16.51 -13.21 14.77
CA GLY A 54 -15.97 -12.59 13.56
C GLY A 54 -14.45 -12.33 13.63
N LEU A 55 -13.78 -12.27 12.47
CA LEU A 55 -12.37 -11.87 12.41
C LEU A 55 -12.23 -10.37 12.67
N ASN A 56 -11.19 -9.98 13.41
CA ASN A 56 -10.80 -8.57 13.55
C ASN A 56 -9.67 -8.20 12.58
N ARG A 57 -9.70 -6.95 12.10
CA ARG A 57 -8.62 -6.36 11.29
C ARG A 57 -7.41 -6.02 12.15
N TRP A 58 -6.22 -6.12 11.57
CA TRP A 58 -4.98 -5.71 12.23
C TRP A 58 -4.68 -4.24 11.90
N LEU A 59 -4.90 -3.36 12.88
CA LEU A 59 -4.80 -1.90 12.70
C LEU A 59 -3.51 -1.40 12.05
N PRO A 60 -2.30 -1.93 12.37
CA PRO A 60 -1.08 -1.52 11.69
C PRO A 60 -1.10 -1.71 10.18
N HIS A 61 -1.69 -2.80 9.67
CA HIS A 61 -1.78 -3.01 8.22
C HIS A 61 -2.73 -1.99 7.58
N THR A 62 -3.91 -1.78 8.16
CA THR A 62 -4.86 -0.75 7.69
C THR A 62 -4.21 0.64 7.68
N ALA A 63 -3.46 0.99 8.72
CA ALA A 63 -2.73 2.25 8.78
C ALA A 63 -1.68 2.37 7.65
N THR A 64 -0.93 1.31 7.37
CA THR A 64 0.02 1.32 6.24
C THR A 64 -0.66 1.45 4.88
N THR A 65 -1.80 0.80 4.66
CA THR A 65 -2.57 0.91 3.41
C THR A 65 -3.11 2.33 3.21
N VAL A 66 -3.75 2.90 4.25
CA VAL A 66 -4.26 4.29 4.18
C VAL A 66 -3.12 5.29 4.01
N GLY A 67 -2.02 5.12 4.76
CA GLY A 67 -0.83 5.96 4.63
C GLY A 67 -0.26 5.91 3.21
N LEU A 68 -0.21 4.73 2.59
CA LEU A 68 0.25 4.56 1.21
C LEU A 68 -0.61 5.35 0.21
N VAL A 69 -1.94 5.33 0.38
CA VAL A 69 -2.87 6.13 -0.45
C VAL A 69 -2.64 7.62 -0.26
N LEU A 70 -2.57 8.09 0.98
CA LEU A 70 -2.39 9.51 1.29
C LEU A 70 -1.05 10.04 0.78
N VAL A 71 0.05 9.31 0.99
CA VAL A 71 1.37 9.70 0.50
C VAL A 71 1.42 9.65 -1.03
N SER A 72 0.74 8.72 -1.69
CA SER A 72 0.65 8.68 -3.15
C SER A 72 -0.07 9.92 -3.71
N PHE A 73 -1.18 10.34 -3.09
CA PHE A 73 -1.84 11.60 -3.45
C PHE A 73 -0.94 12.81 -3.18
N LEU A 74 -0.19 12.81 -2.08
CA LEU A 74 0.76 13.87 -1.78
C LEU A 74 1.89 13.94 -2.82
N TYR A 75 2.39 12.79 -3.28
CA TYR A 75 3.43 12.68 -4.32
C TYR A 75 2.96 13.21 -5.69
N MET A 76 1.67 13.13 -5.97
CA MET A 76 1.06 13.67 -7.19
C MET A 76 1.16 15.19 -7.29
N ILE A 77 1.29 15.92 -6.18
CA ILE A 77 1.39 17.38 -6.22
C ILE A 77 2.70 17.85 -6.92
N PRO A 78 3.90 17.43 -6.48
CA PRO A 78 5.15 17.78 -7.17
C PRO A 78 5.40 16.95 -8.45
N HIS A 79 4.86 15.72 -8.53
CA HIS A 79 5.08 14.81 -9.66
C HIS A 79 3.75 14.28 -10.22
N PRO A 80 3.01 15.07 -11.03
CA PRO A 80 1.64 14.74 -11.43
C PRO A 80 1.49 13.38 -12.11
N HIS A 81 2.34 13.05 -13.07
CA HIS A 81 2.25 11.78 -13.78
C HIS A 81 2.64 10.58 -12.89
N GLY A 82 3.78 10.66 -12.21
CA GLY A 82 4.25 9.60 -11.32
C GLY A 82 3.29 9.36 -10.15
N GLY A 83 2.80 10.43 -9.53
CA GLY A 83 1.83 10.33 -8.44
C GLY A 83 0.47 9.84 -8.88
N MET A 84 -0.01 10.18 -10.08
CA MET A 84 -1.27 9.61 -10.59
C MET A 84 -1.19 8.08 -10.68
N VAL A 85 -0.10 7.54 -11.25
CA VAL A 85 0.09 6.08 -11.33
C VAL A 85 0.24 5.46 -9.95
N MET A 86 1.04 6.06 -9.05
CA MET A 86 1.13 5.62 -7.64
C MET A 86 -0.24 5.56 -6.96
N SER A 87 -1.05 6.60 -7.12
CA SER A 87 -2.37 6.70 -6.51
C SER A 87 -3.32 5.62 -7.01
N VAL A 88 -3.34 5.35 -8.33
CA VAL A 88 -4.16 4.27 -8.89
C VAL A 88 -3.72 2.91 -8.33
N LEU A 89 -2.41 2.66 -8.24
CA LEU A 89 -1.88 1.42 -7.68
C LEU A 89 -2.19 1.30 -6.18
N ALA A 90 -2.01 2.36 -5.39
CA ALA A 90 -2.31 2.39 -3.97
C ALA A 90 -3.81 2.18 -3.69
N LEU A 91 -4.69 2.76 -4.50
CA LEU A 91 -6.13 2.47 -4.44
C LEU A 91 -6.43 1.03 -4.82
N GLY A 92 -5.72 0.47 -5.81
CA GLY A 92 -5.78 -0.95 -6.14
C GLY A 92 -5.42 -1.85 -4.95
N VAL A 93 -4.37 -1.50 -4.21
CA VAL A 93 -4.01 -2.19 -2.95
C VAL A 93 -5.12 -2.07 -1.92
N LEU A 94 -5.64 -0.86 -1.69
CA LEU A 94 -6.74 -0.59 -0.75
C LEU A 94 -7.99 -1.43 -1.05
N PHE A 95 -8.41 -1.48 -2.32
CA PHE A 95 -9.58 -2.26 -2.70
C PHE A 95 -9.32 -3.77 -2.63
N ALA A 96 -8.12 -4.21 -3.01
CA ALA A 96 -7.75 -5.61 -2.85
C ALA A 96 -7.77 -6.04 -1.37
N ASP A 97 -7.31 -5.18 -0.45
CA ASP A 97 -7.37 -5.41 1.01
C ASP A 97 -8.80 -5.48 1.53
N PHE A 98 -9.65 -4.58 1.05
CA PHE A 98 -11.06 -4.55 1.43
C PHE A 98 -11.74 -5.87 1.06
N PHE A 99 -11.66 -6.28 -0.22
CA PHE A 99 -12.28 -7.52 -0.67
C PHE A 99 -11.61 -8.77 -0.11
N GLU A 100 -10.30 -8.75 0.15
CA GLU A 100 -9.62 -9.82 0.86
C GLU A 100 -10.25 -10.01 2.23
N TYR A 101 -10.45 -8.94 3.00
CA TYR A 101 -11.07 -9.03 4.31
C TYR A 101 -12.49 -9.59 4.26
N GLU A 102 -13.33 -9.08 3.35
CA GLU A 102 -14.70 -9.60 3.17
C GLU A 102 -14.70 -11.09 2.81
N SER A 103 -13.81 -11.51 1.91
CA SER A 103 -13.68 -12.94 1.55
C SER A 103 -13.28 -13.80 2.75
N ARG A 104 -12.40 -13.30 3.63
CA ARG A 104 -11.98 -14.01 4.84
C ARG A 104 -13.09 -14.17 5.87
N LEU A 105 -13.97 -13.17 6.01
CA LEU A 105 -15.13 -13.30 6.90
C LEU A 105 -16.05 -14.43 6.44
N VAL A 106 -16.24 -14.57 5.13
CA VAL A 106 -17.00 -15.68 4.55
C VAL A 106 -16.30 -17.01 4.77
N GLU A 107 -14.98 -17.08 4.52
CA GLU A 107 -14.18 -18.30 4.72
C GLU A 107 -14.16 -18.74 6.20
N ALA A 108 -14.06 -17.80 7.14
CA ALA A 108 -14.04 -18.09 8.58
C ALA A 108 -15.36 -18.68 9.08
N ARG A 109 -16.49 -18.31 8.47
CA ARG A 109 -17.83 -18.86 8.77
C ARG A 109 -18.15 -20.13 7.98
N SER A 110 -17.26 -20.55 7.08
CA SER A 110 -17.46 -21.76 6.28
C SER A 110 -17.09 -23.02 7.08
N LYS A 111 -17.72 -24.16 6.74
CA LYS A 111 -17.50 -25.44 7.44
C LYS A 111 -16.04 -25.91 7.45
N SER A 112 -15.23 -25.51 6.47
CA SER A 112 -13.83 -25.92 6.39
C SER A 112 -12.92 -25.06 7.28
N LYS A 113 -13.34 -23.84 7.65
CA LYS A 113 -12.52 -22.81 8.35
C LYS A 113 -11.12 -22.61 7.75
N GLN A 114 -10.93 -22.94 6.47
CA GLN A 114 -9.64 -22.82 5.78
C GLN A 114 -9.55 -21.46 5.10
N LEU A 115 -8.68 -20.60 5.63
CA LEU A 115 -8.42 -19.31 5.01
C LEU A 115 -7.51 -19.44 3.79
N SER A 116 -7.92 -18.83 2.69
CA SER A 116 -7.14 -18.80 1.46
C SER A 116 -5.96 -17.81 1.58
N ARG A 117 -4.98 -17.98 0.67
CA ARG A 117 -3.85 -17.06 0.53
C ARG A 117 -4.32 -15.76 -0.15
N PRO A 118 -3.82 -14.59 0.28
CA PRO A 118 -4.25 -13.29 -0.26
C PRO A 118 -3.61 -12.98 -1.63
N ILE A 119 -3.84 -13.80 -2.65
CA ILE A 119 -3.12 -13.71 -3.94
C ILE A 119 -3.36 -12.37 -4.64
N ALA A 120 -4.63 -11.94 -4.75
CA ALA A 120 -4.98 -10.69 -5.42
C ALA A 120 -4.32 -9.48 -4.75
N ALA A 121 -4.38 -9.42 -3.42
CA ALA A 121 -3.83 -8.30 -2.67
C ALA A 121 -2.29 -8.32 -2.62
N VAL A 122 -1.66 -9.49 -2.62
CA VAL A 122 -0.21 -9.63 -2.85
C VAL A 122 0.17 -9.12 -4.25
N GLY A 123 -0.60 -9.48 -5.28
CA GLY A 123 -0.37 -9.00 -6.65
C GLY A 123 -0.45 -7.48 -6.75
N ALA A 124 -1.52 -6.87 -6.22
CA ALA A 124 -1.67 -5.42 -6.18
C ALA A 124 -0.50 -4.74 -5.44
N SER A 125 -0.10 -5.30 -4.29
CA SER A 125 1.02 -4.78 -3.49
C SER A 125 2.36 -4.89 -4.24
N ALA A 126 2.55 -5.97 -5.01
CA ALA A 126 3.76 -6.16 -5.82
C ALA A 126 3.86 -5.12 -6.93
N PHE A 127 2.79 -4.85 -7.67
CA PHE A 127 2.80 -3.78 -8.68
C PHE A 127 3.06 -2.41 -8.07
N MET A 128 2.44 -2.11 -6.92
CA MET A 128 2.69 -0.88 -6.19
C MET A 128 4.16 -0.78 -5.76
N LEU A 129 4.74 -1.85 -5.21
CA LEU A 129 6.16 -1.88 -4.82
C LEU A 129 7.08 -1.67 -6.02
N LEU A 130 6.83 -2.36 -7.13
CA LEU A 130 7.66 -2.26 -8.34
C LEU A 130 7.66 -0.83 -8.89
N TYR A 131 6.49 -0.21 -8.97
CA TYR A 131 6.40 1.17 -9.43
C TYR A 131 7.02 2.17 -8.44
N ALA A 132 6.88 1.92 -7.14
CA ALA A 132 7.55 2.70 -6.11
C ALA A 132 9.08 2.59 -6.19
N ALA A 133 9.60 1.39 -6.43
CA ALA A 133 11.03 1.16 -6.65
C ALA A 133 11.50 1.86 -7.93
N TYR A 134 10.74 1.76 -9.03
CA TYR A 134 11.05 2.49 -10.26
C TYR A 134 11.14 4.01 -10.04
N GLN A 135 10.20 4.61 -9.31
CA GLN A 135 10.24 6.06 -9.06
C GLN A 135 11.36 6.50 -8.10
N SER A 136 11.89 5.60 -7.25
CA SER A 136 12.81 5.99 -6.16
C SER A 136 14.25 5.54 -6.36
N VAL A 137 14.49 4.39 -6.99
CA VAL A 137 15.83 3.78 -7.09
C VAL A 137 16.23 3.41 -8.52
N PHE A 138 15.49 3.86 -9.54
CA PHE A 138 15.84 3.58 -10.94
C PHE A 138 17.24 4.07 -11.32
N PHE A 139 17.73 5.16 -10.72
CA PHE A 139 19.09 5.67 -10.92
C PHE A 139 20.20 4.62 -10.67
N VAL A 140 19.91 3.57 -9.87
CA VAL A 140 20.85 2.47 -9.61
C VAL A 140 21.04 1.60 -10.85
N ILE A 141 19.99 1.39 -11.63
CA ILE A 141 19.99 0.54 -12.83
C ILE A 141 20.04 1.33 -14.14
N GLU A 142 19.77 2.64 -14.08
CA GLU A 142 19.76 3.57 -15.20
C GLU A 142 21.00 3.47 -16.10
N PRO A 143 22.26 3.38 -15.58
CA PRO A 143 23.43 3.29 -16.45
C PRO A 143 23.45 2.03 -17.32
N VAL A 144 22.99 0.91 -16.78
CA VAL A 144 22.91 -0.36 -17.50
C VAL A 144 21.75 -0.32 -18.49
N TRP A 145 20.60 0.22 -18.10
CA TRP A 145 19.42 0.34 -18.96
C TRP A 145 19.71 1.17 -20.21
N ASN A 146 20.33 2.35 -20.04
CA ASN A 146 20.69 3.26 -21.12
C ASN A 146 21.79 2.72 -22.04
N SER A 147 22.43 1.59 -21.69
CA SER A 147 23.40 0.91 -22.58
C SER A 147 22.72 -0.06 -23.56
N ILE A 148 21.46 -0.44 -23.31
CA ILE A 148 20.71 -1.43 -24.08
C ILE A 148 19.61 -0.78 -24.91
N VAL A 149 18.88 0.17 -24.32
CA VAL A 149 17.77 0.91 -24.92
C VAL A 149 18.26 2.28 -25.35
#